data_AF-A0A2E0EIH1-F1
#
_entry.id   AF-A0A2E0EIH1-F1
#
_cell.length_a   1.000
_cell.length_b   1.000
_cell.length_c   1.000
_cell.angle_alpha   90.00
_cell.angle_beta   90.00
_cell.angle_gamma   90.00
#
_symmetry.space_group_name_H-M   'P 1'
#
loop_
_entity.id
_entity.type
_entity.pdbx_description
1 polymer ?
#
loop_
_entity_poly.entity_id
_entity_poly.type
_entity_poly.pdbx_seq_one_letter_code
_entity_poly.pdbx_strand_id
1 'polypeptide(L)'
;MTEGLAKASLAGSVIIVDDREVRDELPEDLDRGFVGAYKFPDNKRRKTTGCLYLLVAVSLGSWCLLTDGEPVLVNGGLIFGCGALALFGIYSLLSGRAFGLDESAALVAANRAVGFPVGHASAQLGWRGLMSRPTWKMLVYSAEDPPVNRGLVLVDAIDGTIVDFYVEENPEDWIETSSPDRETPGND
;
A
#
# COMPACT_ATOMS: atom_id res chain seq x y z
N MET A 1 43.75 21.93 47.85
CA MET A 1 43.57 20.49 47.60
C MET A 1 42.07 20.27 47.49
N THR A 2 41.64 19.91 46.30
CA THR A 2 40.28 19.93 45.77
C THR A 2 39.67 18.52 45.79
N GLU A 3 38.51 18.34 46.42
CA GLU A 3 37.57 17.24 46.15
C GLU A 3 36.17 17.81 46.43
N GLY A 4 35.18 17.85 45.52
CA GLY A 4 34.96 17.02 44.35
C GLY A 4 33.67 16.21 44.49
N LEU A 5 32.56 16.81 44.94
CA LEU A 5 31.25 16.15 45.02
C LEU A 5 30.40 16.56 43.82
N ALA A 6 30.61 15.83 42.72
CA ALA A 6 29.87 15.96 41.49
C ALA A 6 28.40 15.56 41.70
N LYS A 7 27.49 16.53 41.67
CA LYS A 7 26.09 16.27 41.33
C LYS A 7 26.05 15.87 39.84
N ALA A 8 25.86 14.58 39.58
CA ALA A 8 25.53 14.09 38.24
C ALA A 8 24.12 14.57 37.89
N SER A 9 24.04 15.75 37.26
CA SER A 9 22.84 16.21 36.57
C SER A 9 22.69 15.37 35.31
N LEU A 10 21.70 14.47 35.30
CA LEU A 10 21.18 13.86 34.07
C LEU A 10 20.46 14.95 33.26
N ALA A 11 21.24 15.84 32.66
CA ALA A 11 20.78 16.73 31.61
C ALA A 11 20.65 15.88 30.33
N GLY A 12 19.52 15.18 30.19
CA GLY A 12 19.07 14.78 28.88
C GLY A 12 18.92 16.07 28.06
N SER A 13 19.69 16.22 26.99
CA SER A 13 19.53 17.34 26.07
C SER A 13 18.15 17.20 25.44
N VAL A 14 17.18 17.93 25.96
CA VAL A 14 15.93 18.16 25.25
C VAL A 14 16.32 19.00 24.04
N ILE A 15 16.37 18.37 22.87
CA ILE A 15 16.48 19.11 21.61
C ILE A 15 15.16 19.86 21.50
N ILE A 16 15.17 21.14 21.88
CA ILE A 16 14.05 22.04 21.63
C ILE A 16 14.18 22.42 20.15
N VAL A 17 13.56 21.61 19.29
CA VAL A 17 13.32 21.99 17.90
C VAL A 17 12.23 23.05 17.93
N ASP A 18 12.43 24.18 17.25
CA ASP A 18 11.36 25.18 17.09
C ASP A 18 10.22 24.55 16.29
N ASP A 19 8.97 24.63 16.77
CA ASP A 19 7.80 24.02 16.11
C ASP A 19 7.65 24.48 14.65
N ARG A 20 8.22 25.63 14.30
CA ARG A 20 8.23 26.20 12.93
C ARG A 20 9.25 25.56 11.99
N GLU A 21 10.24 24.85 12.52
CA GLU A 21 11.24 24.09 11.76
C GLU A 21 10.74 22.68 11.42
N VAL A 22 9.75 22.15 12.16
CA VAL A 22 9.06 20.90 11.82
C VAL A 22 8.05 21.18 10.72
N ARG A 23 8.50 21.12 9.48
CA ARG A 23 7.63 21.19 8.31
C ARG A 23 7.05 19.81 8.05
N ASP A 24 5.73 19.74 7.88
CA ASP A 24 5.06 18.53 7.39
C ASP A 24 5.50 18.28 5.94
N GLU A 25 6.46 17.37 5.77
CA GLU A 25 6.94 16.96 4.48
C GLU A 25 6.24 15.68 4.05
N LEU A 26 5.68 15.71 2.84
CA LEU A 26 4.99 14.56 2.30
C LEU A 26 6.01 13.45 2.03
N PRO A 27 5.76 12.20 2.46
CA PRO A 27 6.65 11.08 2.19
C PRO A 27 6.88 10.88 0.69
N GLU A 28 8.06 10.39 0.30
CA GLU A 28 8.47 10.23 -1.10
C GLU A 28 7.50 9.38 -1.95
N ASP A 29 6.85 8.37 -1.36
CA ASP A 29 5.84 7.52 -2.01
C ASP A 29 4.45 8.18 -2.15
N LEU A 30 4.27 9.38 -1.62
CA LEU A 30 3.02 10.16 -1.69
C LEU A 30 3.20 11.48 -2.43
N ASP A 31 4.42 11.82 -2.86
CA ASP A 31 4.71 13.05 -3.59
C ASP A 31 4.09 13.03 -5.00
N ARG A 32 3.19 14.00 -5.24
CA ARG A 32 2.51 14.18 -6.53
C ARG A 32 3.39 14.82 -7.58
N GLY A 33 4.47 15.50 -7.17
CA GLY A 33 5.44 16.15 -8.03
C GLY A 33 6.61 15.25 -8.45
N PHE A 34 6.62 13.99 -7.99
CA PHE A 34 7.69 13.05 -8.30
C PHE A 34 7.69 12.71 -9.80
N VAL A 35 8.74 13.13 -10.50
CA VAL A 35 8.89 12.99 -11.96
C VAL A 35 9.58 11.66 -12.36
N GLY A 36 9.59 10.67 -11.46
CA GLY A 36 10.15 9.33 -11.69
C GLY A 36 9.07 8.25 -11.85
N ALA A 37 9.46 6.98 -11.87
CA ALA A 37 8.51 5.87 -11.91
C ALA A 37 7.55 5.95 -10.72
N TYR A 38 6.25 6.10 -10.98
CA TYR A 38 5.22 6.23 -9.96
C TYR A 38 5.26 5.00 -9.02
N LYS A 39 5.55 5.25 -7.74
CA LYS A 39 5.68 4.20 -6.72
C LYS A 39 4.37 4.11 -5.94
N PHE A 40 3.67 2.98 -6.07
CA PHE A 40 2.43 2.77 -5.33
C PHE A 40 2.68 2.71 -3.80
N PRO A 41 1.76 3.26 -2.99
CA PRO A 41 1.85 3.18 -1.53
C PRO A 41 1.89 1.73 -1.04
N ASP A 42 2.92 1.38 -0.27
CA ASP A 42 3.09 0.03 0.29
C ASP A 42 2.26 -0.13 1.57
N ASN A 43 1.55 -1.25 1.67
CA ASN A 43 0.73 -1.58 2.84
C ASN A 43 1.57 -1.92 4.09
N LYS A 44 2.91 -2.04 3.95
CA LYS A 44 3.86 -2.21 5.05
C LYS A 44 3.72 -1.16 6.15
N ARG A 45 3.26 0.06 5.86
CA ARG A 45 3.01 1.13 6.86
C ARG A 45 2.07 0.70 7.99
N ARG A 46 1.14 -0.24 7.72
CA ARG A 46 0.24 -0.80 8.74
C ARG A 46 0.98 -1.54 9.86
N LYS A 47 2.21 -2.02 9.61
CA LYS A 47 3.04 -2.64 10.64
C LYS A 47 3.44 -1.64 11.72
N THR A 48 3.78 -0.41 11.32
CA THR A 48 4.13 0.66 12.27
C THR A 48 2.95 0.99 13.17
N THR A 49 1.76 1.18 12.59
CA THR A 49 0.52 1.41 13.35
C THR A 49 0.19 0.22 14.26
N GLY A 50 0.37 -1.01 13.79
CA GLY A 50 0.12 -2.22 14.58
C GLY A 50 1.07 -2.35 15.76
N CYS A 51 2.37 -2.08 15.56
CA CYS A 51 3.35 -2.03 16.65
C CYS A 51 2.99 -0.97 17.69
N LEU A 52 2.53 0.21 17.26
CA LEU A 52 2.10 1.27 18.17
C LEU A 52 0.90 0.83 19.02
N TYR A 53 -0.12 0.23 18.42
CA TYR A 53 -1.28 -0.28 19.14
C TYR A 53 -0.89 -1.35 20.15
N LEU A 54 0.01 -2.28 19.78
CA LEU A 54 0.51 -3.29 20.70
C LEU A 54 1.33 -2.70 21.84
N LEU A 55 2.19 -1.73 21.56
CA LEU A 55 2.96 -1.04 22.60
C LEU A 55 2.05 -0.36 23.61
N VAL A 56 1.04 0.37 23.15
CA VAL A 56 0.07 1.04 24.03
C VAL A 56 -0.74 0.01 24.83
N ALA A 57 -1.26 -1.01 24.17
CA ALA A 57 -2.05 -2.06 24.81
C ALA A 57 -1.25 -2.83 25.87
N VAL A 58 -0.01 -3.20 25.59
CA VAL A 58 0.88 -3.90 26.52
C VAL A 58 1.29 -2.99 27.67
N SER A 59 1.62 -1.72 27.40
CA SER A 59 2.04 -0.78 28.44
C SER A 59 0.91 -0.50 29.44
N LEU A 60 -0.27 -0.15 28.93
CA LEU A 60 -1.44 0.12 29.77
C LEU A 60 -1.98 -1.16 30.42
N GLY A 61 -2.01 -2.27 29.70
CA GLY A 61 -2.44 -3.56 30.23
C GLY A 61 -1.52 -4.04 31.36
N SER A 62 -0.20 -3.93 31.17
CA SER A 62 0.77 -4.27 32.22
C SER A 62 0.63 -3.35 33.42
N TRP A 63 0.48 -2.04 33.20
CA TRP A 63 0.23 -1.08 34.29
C TRP A 63 -1.01 -1.46 35.11
N CYS A 64 -2.12 -1.82 34.45
CA CYS A 64 -3.35 -2.24 35.13
C CYS A 64 -3.16 -3.52 35.97
N LEU A 65 -2.33 -4.46 35.50
CA LEU A 65 -2.10 -5.74 36.17
C LEU A 65 -1.06 -5.66 37.30
N LEU A 66 -0.14 -4.70 37.22
CA LEU A 66 0.95 -4.53 38.19
C LEU A 66 0.65 -3.48 39.27
N THR A 67 -0.41 -2.69 39.11
CA THR A 67 -0.80 -1.70 40.12
C THR A 67 -1.52 -2.40 41.26
N ASP A 68 -0.88 -2.48 42.42
CA ASP A 68 -1.50 -2.98 43.64
C ASP A 68 -2.53 -1.98 44.22
N GLY A 69 -3.64 -2.49 44.76
CA GLY A 69 -4.70 -1.71 45.41
C GLY A 69 -6.02 -1.68 44.62
N GLU A 70 -6.91 -0.74 44.99
CA GLU A 70 -8.15 -0.41 44.26
C GLU A 70 -7.99 0.95 43.55
N PRO A 71 -7.17 1.03 42.48
CA PRO A 71 -6.95 2.28 41.76
C PRO A 71 -8.23 2.70 41.02
N VAL A 72 -8.71 3.91 41.31
CA VAL A 72 -9.94 4.50 40.74
C VAL A 72 -9.98 4.51 39.20
N LEU A 73 -8.80 4.53 38.56
CA LEU A 73 -8.66 4.58 37.10
C LEU A 73 -8.64 3.20 36.42
N VAL A 74 -8.43 2.10 37.17
CA VAL A 74 -8.44 0.75 36.59
C VAL A 74 -9.84 0.18 36.73
N ASN A 75 -10.48 -0.09 35.60
CA ASN A 75 -11.78 -0.74 35.55
C ASN A 75 -11.80 -1.84 34.49
N GLY A 76 -12.82 -2.70 34.53
CA GLY A 76 -12.97 -3.77 33.54
C GLY A 76 -13.04 -3.26 32.09
N GLY A 77 -13.55 -2.05 31.88
CA GLY A 77 -13.59 -1.39 30.57
C GLY A 77 -12.19 -1.07 30.02
N LEU A 78 -11.26 -0.63 30.87
CA LEU A 78 -9.87 -0.33 30.49
C LEU A 78 -9.12 -1.61 30.10
N ILE A 79 -9.30 -2.69 30.86
CA ILE A 79 -8.71 -4.00 30.54
C ILE A 79 -9.27 -4.53 29.22
N PHE A 80 -10.59 -4.45 29.04
CA PHE A 80 -11.23 -4.82 27.78
C PHE A 80 -10.72 -3.96 26.61
N GLY A 81 -10.58 -2.66 26.81
CA GLY A 81 -10.02 -1.71 25.83
C GLY A 81 -8.60 -2.07 25.41
N CYS A 82 -7.73 -2.43 26.37
CA CYS A 82 -6.38 -2.91 26.08
C CYS A 82 -6.42 -4.20 25.25
N GLY A 83 -7.29 -5.15 25.60
CA GLY A 83 -7.49 -6.39 24.84
C GLY A 83 -7.97 -6.13 23.40
N ALA A 84 -8.97 -5.28 23.23
CA ALA A 84 -9.48 -4.90 21.91
C ALA A 84 -8.39 -4.21 21.07
N LEU A 85 -7.66 -3.25 21.66
CA LEU A 85 -6.56 -2.56 21.00
C LEU A 85 -5.44 -3.53 20.58
N ALA A 86 -5.12 -4.52 21.44
CA ALA A 86 -4.17 -5.57 21.10
C ALA A 86 -4.63 -6.41 19.90
N LEU A 87 -5.91 -6.80 19.85
CA LEU A 87 -6.49 -7.52 18.70
C LEU A 87 -6.39 -6.69 17.41
N PHE A 88 -6.72 -5.40 17.46
CA PHE A 88 -6.55 -4.49 16.33
C PHE A 88 -5.09 -4.32 15.91
N GLY A 89 -4.17 -4.25 16.88
CA GLY A 89 -2.73 -4.23 16.64
C GLY A 89 -2.24 -5.46 15.87
N ILE A 90 -2.63 -6.66 16.32
CA ILE A 90 -2.32 -7.93 15.64
C ILE A 90 -2.88 -7.92 14.22
N TYR A 91 -4.15 -7.53 14.05
CA TYR A 91 -4.77 -7.43 12.73
C TYR A 91 -4.01 -6.46 11.80
N SER A 92 -3.58 -5.31 12.31
CA SER A 92 -2.79 -4.33 11.55
C SER A 92 -1.44 -4.90 11.12
N LEU A 93 -0.76 -5.66 12.00
CA LEU A 93 0.48 -6.36 11.66
C LEU A 93 0.28 -7.43 10.57
N LEU A 94 -0.78 -8.23 10.68
CA LEU A 94 -1.08 -9.31 9.75
C LEU A 94 -1.50 -8.79 8.37
N SER A 95 -2.20 -7.65 8.32
CA SER A 95 -2.63 -7.01 7.07
C SER A 95 -1.53 -6.15 6.42
N GLY A 96 -0.48 -5.77 7.15
CA GLY A 96 0.66 -5.00 6.64
C GLY A 96 1.61 -5.78 5.74
N ARG A 97 1.10 -6.55 4.77
CA ARG A 97 1.91 -7.32 3.82
C ARG A 97 2.52 -6.40 2.77
N ALA A 98 3.79 -6.63 2.47
CA ALA A 98 4.53 -5.82 1.50
C ALA A 98 4.09 -6.13 0.07
N PHE A 99 4.06 -5.09 -0.74
CA PHE A 99 3.96 -5.17 -2.19
C PHE A 99 5.29 -5.69 -2.77
N GLY A 100 5.30 -6.90 -3.33
CA GLY A 100 6.52 -7.61 -3.71
C GLY A 100 6.81 -7.63 -5.20
N LEU A 101 5.79 -7.50 -6.03
CA LEU A 101 5.87 -7.77 -7.46
C LEU A 101 5.52 -6.52 -8.29
N ASP A 102 6.41 -6.15 -9.20
CA ASP A 102 6.26 -4.99 -10.07
C ASP A 102 5.26 -5.24 -11.23
N GLU A 103 4.87 -4.16 -11.89
CA GLU A 103 3.91 -4.21 -13.01
C GLU A 103 4.41 -5.11 -14.14
N SER A 104 5.69 -5.04 -14.47
CA SER A 104 6.28 -5.83 -15.56
C SER A 104 6.26 -7.33 -15.28
N ALA A 105 6.58 -7.77 -14.05
CA ALA A 105 6.46 -9.17 -13.67
C ALA A 105 4.99 -9.63 -13.66
N ALA A 106 4.06 -8.76 -13.26
CA ALA A 106 2.63 -9.07 -13.30
C ALA A 106 2.14 -9.25 -14.74
N LEU A 107 2.62 -8.42 -15.66
CA LEU A 107 2.33 -8.55 -17.09
C LEU A 107 2.89 -9.84 -17.68
N VAL A 108 4.11 -10.24 -17.29
CA VAL A 108 4.68 -11.53 -17.71
C VAL A 108 3.83 -12.70 -17.19
N ALA A 109 3.34 -12.62 -15.94
CA ALA A 109 2.43 -13.63 -15.39
C ALA A 109 1.09 -13.66 -16.14
N ALA A 110 0.51 -12.50 -16.46
CA ALA A 110 -0.73 -12.39 -17.21
C ALA A 110 -0.61 -12.92 -18.64
N ASN A 111 0.48 -12.60 -19.34
CA ASN A 111 0.74 -13.08 -20.70
C ASN A 111 0.82 -14.62 -20.74
N ARG A 112 1.44 -15.24 -19.72
CA ARG A 112 1.45 -16.71 -19.59
C ARG A 112 0.08 -17.31 -19.33
N ALA A 113 -0.86 -16.56 -18.75
CA ALA A 113 -2.19 -17.05 -18.40
C ALA A 113 -3.20 -16.98 -19.57
N VAL A 114 -3.15 -15.93 -20.39
CA VAL A 114 -4.17 -15.66 -21.42
C VAL A 114 -4.06 -16.50 -22.69
N GLY A 115 -2.88 -17.06 -22.99
CA GLY A 115 -2.70 -18.02 -24.09
C GLY A 115 -2.73 -17.43 -25.50
N PHE A 116 -2.73 -16.11 -25.66
CA PHE A 116 -2.58 -15.40 -26.94
C PHE A 116 -1.42 -14.38 -26.85
N PRO A 117 -0.79 -14.01 -27.99
CA PRO A 117 0.25 -12.99 -27.99
C PRO A 117 -0.34 -11.63 -27.61
N VAL A 118 0.11 -11.05 -26.49
CA VAL A 118 -0.35 -9.73 -26.01
C VAL A 118 0.38 -8.61 -26.75
N GLY A 119 -0.38 -7.66 -27.31
CA GLY A 119 0.13 -6.44 -27.93
C GLY A 119 0.09 -5.25 -26.97
N HIS A 120 -1.12 -4.76 -26.69
CA HIS A 120 -1.35 -3.68 -25.73
C HIS A 120 -1.86 -4.20 -24.40
N ALA A 121 -1.36 -3.63 -23.31
CA ALA A 121 -1.78 -3.97 -21.96
C ALA A 121 -1.84 -2.73 -21.07
N SER A 122 -2.74 -2.77 -20.09
CA SER A 122 -2.79 -1.81 -19.01
C SER A 122 -2.88 -2.52 -17.67
N ALA A 123 -2.24 -1.95 -16.66
CA ALA A 123 -2.25 -2.48 -15.30
C ALA A 123 -2.93 -1.50 -14.35
N GLN A 124 -3.72 -2.04 -13.43
CA GLN A 124 -4.27 -1.27 -12.33
C GLN A 124 -4.02 -2.01 -11.02
N LEU A 125 -3.50 -1.30 -10.02
CA LEU A 125 -3.34 -1.85 -8.69
C LEU A 125 -4.65 -1.74 -7.90
N GLY A 126 -5.10 -2.86 -7.33
CA GLY A 126 -6.25 -2.91 -6.43
C GLY A 126 -5.93 -3.70 -5.16
N TRP A 127 -6.94 -3.81 -4.28
CA TRP A 127 -6.86 -4.57 -3.04
C TRP A 127 -8.04 -5.51 -2.90
N ARG A 128 -7.77 -6.71 -2.37
CA ARG A 128 -8.78 -7.76 -2.16
C ARG A 128 -8.79 -8.30 -0.73
N GLY A 129 -9.97 -8.74 -0.30
CA GLY A 129 -10.18 -9.43 0.97
C GLY A 129 -9.96 -8.55 2.21
N LEU A 130 -10.18 -9.14 3.38
CA LEU A 130 -10.07 -8.43 4.67
C LEU A 130 -8.64 -7.95 4.95
N MET A 131 -7.63 -8.72 4.55
CA MET A 131 -6.23 -8.36 4.79
C MET A 131 -5.69 -7.30 3.82
N SER A 132 -6.54 -6.70 2.98
CA SER A 132 -6.15 -5.75 1.93
C SER A 132 -4.95 -6.30 1.15
N ARG A 133 -5.10 -7.48 0.57
CA ARG A 133 -4.04 -8.06 -0.25
C ARG A 133 -3.91 -7.27 -1.56
N PRO A 134 -2.72 -6.76 -1.91
CA PRO A 134 -2.53 -6.04 -3.16
C PRO A 134 -2.68 -7.00 -4.34
N THR A 135 -3.33 -6.56 -5.40
CA THR A 135 -3.64 -7.40 -6.57
C THR A 135 -3.63 -6.54 -7.83
N TRP A 136 -2.88 -6.99 -8.82
CA TRP A 136 -2.83 -6.39 -10.15
C TRP A 136 -4.02 -6.85 -10.96
N LYS A 137 -4.76 -5.89 -11.51
CA LYS A 137 -5.79 -6.10 -12.52
C LYS A 137 -5.19 -5.72 -13.87
N MET A 138 -4.90 -6.72 -14.67
CA MET A 138 -4.27 -6.57 -15.98
C MET A 138 -5.35 -6.70 -17.04
N LEU A 139 -5.51 -5.68 -17.87
CA LEU A 139 -6.31 -5.76 -19.09
C LEU A 139 -5.33 -5.89 -20.26
N VAL A 140 -5.40 -7.00 -20.98
CA VAL A 140 -4.50 -7.35 -22.09
C VAL A 140 -5.29 -7.51 -23.38
N TYR A 141 -4.75 -7.01 -24.48
CA TYR A 141 -5.30 -7.14 -25.83
C TYR A 141 -4.35 -7.96 -26.69
N SER A 142 -4.90 -8.70 -27.65
CA SER A 142 -4.10 -9.48 -28.59
C SER A 142 -3.27 -8.56 -29.50
N ALA A 143 -2.23 -9.12 -30.12
CA ALA A 143 -1.23 -8.35 -30.85
C ALA A 143 -1.65 -7.95 -32.27
N GLU A 144 -2.78 -8.47 -32.76
CA GLU A 144 -3.35 -8.08 -34.04
C GLU A 144 -3.92 -6.65 -34.01
N ASP A 145 -4.01 -6.02 -35.18
CA ASP A 145 -4.61 -4.70 -35.36
C ASP A 145 -5.76 -4.82 -36.39
N PRO A 146 -7.04 -4.67 -35.97
CA PRO A 146 -7.52 -4.43 -34.61
C PRO A 146 -7.41 -5.67 -33.71
N PRO A 147 -7.36 -5.51 -32.37
CA PRO A 147 -7.22 -6.63 -31.45
C PRO A 147 -8.45 -7.53 -31.47
N VAL A 148 -8.23 -8.83 -31.64
CA VAL A 148 -9.29 -9.85 -31.78
C VAL A 148 -9.74 -10.39 -30.43
N ASN A 149 -8.83 -10.49 -29.46
CA ASN A 149 -9.13 -11.00 -28.12
C ASN A 149 -8.74 -9.99 -27.05
N ARG A 150 -9.50 -9.97 -25.96
CA ARG A 150 -9.11 -9.28 -24.73
C ARG A 150 -9.15 -10.22 -23.53
N GLY A 151 -8.26 -9.98 -22.59
CA GLY A 151 -8.16 -10.74 -21.36
C GLY A 151 -8.12 -9.82 -20.14
N LEU A 152 -8.85 -10.18 -19.09
CA LEU A 152 -8.73 -9.59 -17.77
C LEU A 152 -8.07 -10.62 -16.85
N VAL A 153 -6.90 -10.28 -16.30
CA VAL A 153 -6.15 -11.17 -15.41
C VAL A 153 -5.94 -10.51 -14.06
N LEU A 154 -6.29 -11.21 -12.99
CA LEU A 154 -6.01 -10.82 -11.61
C LEU A 154 -4.77 -11.56 -11.11
N VAL A 155 -3.71 -10.81 -10.81
CA VAL A 155 -2.43 -11.36 -10.33
C VAL A 155 -2.18 -10.89 -8.90
N ASP A 156 -1.92 -11.79 -7.95
CA ASP A 156 -1.55 -11.43 -6.58
C ASP A 156 -0.19 -10.71 -6.60
N ALA A 157 -0.15 -9.49 -6.07
CA ALA A 157 1.06 -8.65 -6.10
C ALA A 157 2.10 -9.02 -5.02
N ILE A 158 1.83 -10.05 -4.21
CA ILE A 158 2.77 -10.58 -3.22
C ILE A 158 3.64 -11.68 -3.83
N ASP A 159 3.03 -12.62 -4.55
CA ASP A 159 3.70 -13.85 -5.02
C ASP A 159 3.54 -14.13 -6.52
N GLY A 160 2.75 -13.32 -7.24
CA GLY A 160 2.52 -13.48 -8.68
C GLY A 160 1.51 -14.56 -9.04
N THR A 161 0.80 -15.13 -8.06
CA THR A 161 -0.23 -16.15 -8.31
C THR A 161 -1.38 -15.55 -9.13
N ILE A 162 -1.83 -16.26 -10.17
CA ILE A 162 -3.06 -15.90 -10.89
C ILE A 162 -4.25 -16.21 -9.98
N VAL A 163 -4.93 -15.15 -9.53
CA VAL A 163 -6.12 -15.25 -8.68
C VAL A 163 -7.32 -15.67 -9.52
N ASP A 164 -7.46 -15.05 -10.70
CA ASP A 164 -8.52 -15.34 -11.66
C ASP A 164 -8.11 -14.79 -13.03
N PHE A 165 -8.68 -15.33 -14.09
CA PHE A 165 -8.51 -14.80 -15.43
C PHE A 165 -9.75 -15.06 -16.29
N TYR A 166 -10.03 -14.13 -17.17
CA TYR A 166 -11.14 -14.21 -18.11
C TYR A 166 -10.68 -13.72 -19.47
N VAL A 167 -10.96 -14.50 -20.51
CA VAL A 167 -10.62 -14.18 -21.90
C VAL A 167 -11.90 -14.21 -22.71
N GLU A 168 -12.09 -13.20 -23.55
CA GLU A 168 -13.20 -13.12 -24.47
C GLU A 168 -12.75 -12.55 -25.82
N GLU A 169 -13.56 -12.83 -26.85
CA GLU A 169 -13.45 -12.12 -28.11
C GLU A 169 -13.70 -10.64 -27.84
N ASN A 170 -12.85 -9.80 -28.41
CA ASN A 170 -12.86 -8.38 -28.11
C ASN A 170 -14.19 -7.76 -28.60
N PRO A 171 -15.05 -7.25 -27.69
CA PRO A 171 -16.36 -6.73 -28.05
C PRO A 171 -16.32 -5.27 -28.50
N GLU A 172 -15.15 -4.63 -28.48
CA GLU A 172 -14.98 -3.22 -28.83
C GLU A 172 -14.91 -3.06 -30.36
N ASP A 173 -15.79 -2.20 -30.89
CA ASP A 173 -15.81 -1.83 -32.30
C ASP A 173 -14.81 -0.69 -32.54
N TRP A 174 -13.57 -1.06 -32.85
CA TRP A 174 -12.46 -0.15 -33.12
C TRP A 174 -12.58 0.48 -34.51
N ILE A 175 -13.65 1.25 -34.76
CA ILE A 175 -13.80 1.99 -36.01
C ILE A 175 -12.68 3.05 -36.09
N GLU A 176 -11.86 2.94 -37.14
CA GLU A 176 -10.68 3.76 -37.47
C GLU A 176 -10.92 5.26 -37.20
N THR A 177 -10.36 5.78 -36.11
CA THR A 177 -10.31 7.23 -35.86
C THR A 177 -9.07 7.89 -36.48
N SER A 178 -8.22 7.13 -37.16
CA SER A 178 -7.02 7.63 -37.84
C SER A 178 -7.18 7.61 -39.37
N SER A 179 -8.13 8.38 -39.90
CA SER A 179 -8.08 8.82 -41.30
C SER A 179 -7.57 10.27 -41.33
N PRO A 180 -6.30 10.54 -41.67
CA PRO A 180 -5.80 11.90 -41.83
C PRO A 180 -5.96 12.38 -43.28
N ASP A 181 -7.10 12.17 -43.93
CA ASP A 181 -7.33 12.72 -45.29
C ASP A 181 -8.74 13.31 -45.42
N ARG A 182 -8.92 14.52 -44.86
CA ARG A 182 -9.81 15.49 -45.51
C ARG A 182 -8.98 16.24 -46.52
N GLU A 183 -8.89 15.71 -47.73
CA GLU A 183 -8.56 16.54 -48.89
C GLU A 183 -9.51 17.74 -48.88
N THR A 184 -8.95 18.92 -48.70
CA THR A 184 -9.67 20.18 -48.86
C THR A 184 -9.86 20.33 -50.36
N PRO A 185 -11.10 20.38 -50.92
CA PRO A 185 -11.25 20.62 -52.33
C PRO A 185 -10.67 21.98 -52.64
N GLY A 186 -9.69 22.00 -53.53
CA GLY A 186 -9.12 23.20 -54.10
C GLY A 186 -10.21 24.07 -54.71
N ASN A 187 -9.99 25.37 -54.54
CA ASN A 187 -10.76 26.44 -55.14
C ASN A 187 -10.67 26.39 -56.67
N ASP A 188 -11.80 26.15 -57.33
CA ASP A 188 -12.07 26.54 -58.71
C ASP A 188 -13.27 27.50 -58.76
#